data_AF-A0A2N3WEL1-F1
#
_entry.id   AF-A0A2N3WEL1-F1
#
_cell.length_a   1.000
_cell.length_b   1.000
_cell.length_c   1.000
_cell.angle_alpha   90.00
_cell.angle_beta   90.00
_cell.angle_gamma   90.00
#
_symmetry.space_group_name_H-M   'P 1'
#
loop_
_entity.id
_entity.type
_entity.pdbx_description
1 polymer ?
#
loop_
_entity_poly.entity_id
_entity_poly.type
_entity_poly.pdbx_seq_one_letter_code
_entity_poly.pdbx_strand_id
1 'polypeptide(L)'
;MTQLLRPEGLVRSPAFAQLAVVPPGATTIYVGGQNAVDATGELVGGTDVAAQVERVMANLKTALAAGGATVQDVVMLTILLVEDVDLAQAYPAAAAALAGATPPVTVQRVAGLAMPGALVEVSAIAAVAR
;
A
#
# COMPACT_ATOMS: atom_id res chain seq x y z
N MET A 1 -14.42 0.65 15.96
CA MET A 1 -13.52 -0.08 15.05
C MET A 1 -13.76 0.39 13.62
N THR A 2 -12.73 0.45 12.79
CA THR A 2 -12.86 0.75 11.36
C THR A 2 -13.69 -0.34 10.68
N GLN A 3 -14.60 0.05 9.78
CA GLN A 3 -15.40 -0.87 8.98
C GLN A 3 -14.99 -0.83 7.52
N LEU A 4 -14.77 -1.99 6.91
CA LEU A 4 -14.48 -2.13 5.48
C LEU A 4 -15.71 -2.67 4.76
N LEU A 5 -16.35 -1.83 3.94
CA LEU A 5 -17.67 -2.14 3.37
C LEU A 5 -17.58 -2.49 1.87
N ARG A 6 -18.45 -3.42 1.47
CA ARG A 6 -18.62 -3.89 0.08
C ARG A 6 -20.10 -3.78 -0.29
N PRO A 7 -20.59 -2.57 -0.64
CA PRO A 7 -22.01 -2.32 -0.87
C PRO A 7 -22.59 -3.19 -1.99
N GLU A 8 -23.89 -3.43 -1.93
CA GLU A 8 -24.63 -4.00 -3.04
C GLU A 8 -24.59 -3.06 -4.25
N GLY A 9 -24.64 -3.63 -5.46
CA GLY A 9 -24.54 -2.87 -6.72
C GLY A 9 -23.11 -2.55 -7.18
N LEU A 10 -22.08 -2.86 -6.39
CA LEU A 10 -20.68 -2.73 -6.79
C LEU A 10 -19.97 -4.09 -6.88
N VAL A 11 -18.84 -4.13 -7.60
CA VAL A 11 -17.99 -5.32 -7.69
C VAL A 11 -17.54 -5.77 -6.30
N ARG A 12 -17.63 -7.07 -6.04
CA ARG A 12 -17.10 -7.71 -4.82
C ARG A 12 -15.75 -8.31 -5.12
N SER A 13 -14.72 -7.84 -4.43
CA SER A 13 -13.35 -8.30 -4.58
C SER A 13 -12.85 -8.94 -3.27
N PRO A 14 -12.11 -10.07 -3.35
CA PRO A 14 -11.38 -10.61 -2.21
C PRO A 14 -10.13 -9.77 -1.87
N ALA A 15 -9.68 -8.90 -2.77
CA ALA A 15 -8.44 -8.14 -2.60
C ALA A 15 -8.65 -6.74 -1.98
N PHE A 16 -9.85 -6.16 -2.08
CA PHE A 16 -10.14 -4.82 -1.57
C PHE A 16 -11.61 -4.66 -1.14
N ALA A 17 -11.85 -3.69 -0.27
CA ALA A 17 -13.18 -3.17 0.05
C ALA A 17 -13.46 -1.90 -0.77
N GLN A 18 -14.74 -1.55 -0.94
CA GLN A 18 -15.09 -0.36 -1.72
C GLN A 18 -14.91 0.94 -0.93
N LEU A 19 -15.08 0.89 0.39
CA LEU A 19 -14.92 2.03 1.28
C LEU A 19 -14.56 1.61 2.71
N ALA A 20 -13.95 2.54 3.44
CA ALA A 20 -13.64 2.41 4.85
C ALA A 20 -14.40 3.47 5.66
N VAL A 21 -15.02 3.08 6.78
CA VAL A 21 -15.62 3.98 7.76
C VAL A 21 -14.75 3.99 9.00
N VAL A 22 -14.13 5.14 9.28
CA VAL A 22 -13.30 5.34 10.48
C VAL A 22 -14.20 5.88 11.60
N PRO A 23 -14.20 5.27 12.81
CA PRO A 23 -15.05 5.70 13.90
C PRO A 23 -14.57 7.04 14.51
N PRO A 24 -15.47 7.82 15.15
CA PRO A 24 -15.07 8.96 15.98
C PRO A 24 -14.04 8.56 17.04
N GLY A 25 -13.10 9.45 17.33
CA GLY A 25 -12.05 9.24 18.34
C GLY A 25 -10.84 8.43 17.87
N ALA A 26 -10.85 7.89 16.64
CA ALA A 26 -9.66 7.28 16.05
C ALA A 26 -8.62 8.34 15.64
N THR A 27 -7.34 8.00 15.79
CA THR A 27 -6.23 8.77 15.22
C THR A 27 -5.98 8.34 13.78
N THR A 28 -6.02 9.28 12.84
CA THR A 28 -5.67 9.04 11.44
C THR A 28 -4.19 9.30 11.21
N ILE A 29 -3.53 8.36 10.53
CA ILE A 29 -2.11 8.39 10.19
C ILE A 29 -1.99 8.49 8.68
N TYR A 30 -1.23 9.48 8.20
CA TYR A 30 -0.98 9.70 6.78
C TYR A 30 0.46 9.27 6.47
N VAL A 31 0.62 8.26 5.62
CA VAL A 31 1.91 7.73 5.21
C VAL A 31 2.20 8.19 3.78
N GLY A 32 3.26 8.98 3.61
CA GLY A 32 3.75 9.39 2.29
C GLY A 32 4.21 8.21 1.45
N GLY A 33 4.39 8.44 0.14
CA GLY A 33 4.82 7.41 -0.81
C GLY A 33 6.10 6.72 -0.38
N GLN A 34 6.04 5.40 -0.28
CA GLN A 34 7.18 4.52 -0.08
C GLN A 34 7.53 3.88 -1.42
N ASN A 35 8.77 4.05 -1.86
CA ASN A 35 9.34 3.31 -2.99
C ASN A 35 10.43 2.36 -2.46
N ALA A 36 11.13 1.67 -3.37
CA ALA A 36 12.04 0.58 -3.03
C ALA A 36 13.43 1.04 -2.56
N VAL A 37 13.55 2.23 -1.96
CA VAL A 37 14.84 2.71 -1.41
C VAL A 37 15.14 2.14 -0.03
N ASP A 38 16.42 2.10 0.32
CA ASP A 38 16.84 1.80 1.67
C ASP A 38 17.10 3.04 2.55
N ALA A 39 17.60 2.82 3.77
CA ALA A 39 17.88 3.89 4.72
C ALA A 39 19.02 4.83 4.28
N THR A 40 19.83 4.41 3.30
CA THR A 40 20.87 5.25 2.68
C THR A 40 20.34 6.04 1.49
N GLY A 41 19.11 5.74 1.04
CA GLY A 41 18.48 6.32 -0.15
C GLY A 41 18.78 5.56 -1.43
N GLU A 42 19.45 4.41 -1.36
CA GLU A 42 19.75 3.59 -2.53
C GLU A 42 18.58 2.71 -2.94
N LEU A 43 18.33 2.59 -4.25
CA LEU A 43 17.28 1.73 -4.79
C LEU A 43 17.65 0.25 -4.63
N VAL A 44 16.75 -0.53 -4.04
CA VAL A 44 16.87 -1.97 -3.87
C VAL A 44 16.01 -2.69 -4.90
N GLY A 45 16.50 -3.81 -5.43
CA GLY A 45 15.74 -4.69 -6.33
C GLY A 45 15.98 -4.46 -7.83
N GLY A 46 16.62 -3.35 -8.23
CA GLY A 46 16.97 -3.12 -9.65
C GLY A 46 15.73 -3.23 -10.56
N THR A 47 15.76 -4.10 -11.56
CA THR A 47 14.60 -4.34 -12.46
C THR A 47 13.65 -5.42 -11.98
N ASP A 48 13.88 -6.02 -10.80
CA ASP A 48 13.01 -7.04 -10.23
C ASP A 48 11.82 -6.39 -9.52
N VAL A 49 10.64 -6.50 -10.16
CA VAL A 49 9.38 -5.96 -9.65
C VAL A 49 9.03 -6.56 -8.29
N ALA A 50 9.22 -7.86 -8.10
CA ALA A 50 8.85 -8.52 -6.84
C ALA A 50 9.76 -8.04 -5.70
N ALA A 51 11.07 -7.97 -5.94
CA ALA A 51 12.02 -7.45 -4.96
C ALA A 51 11.73 -5.99 -4.60
N GLN A 52 11.38 -5.15 -5.58
CA GLN A 52 10.97 -3.78 -5.31
C GLN A 52 9.68 -3.72 -4.47
N VAL A 53 8.65 -4.50 -4.80
CA VAL A 53 7.39 -4.54 -4.03
C VAL A 53 7.63 -4.99 -2.60
N GLU A 54 8.44 -6.03 -2.37
CA GLU A 54 8.81 -6.47 -1.02
C GLU A 54 9.45 -5.33 -0.22
N ARG A 55 10.36 -4.59 -0.85
CA ARG A 55 11.01 -3.44 -0.20
C ARG A 55 10.04 -2.32 0.09
N VAL A 56 9.19 -1.93 -0.87
CA VAL A 56 8.15 -0.91 -0.68
C VAL A 56 7.27 -1.25 0.51
N MET A 57 6.83 -2.51 0.60
CA MET A 57 5.95 -2.93 1.67
C MET A 57 6.67 -3.03 3.03
N ALA A 58 7.96 -3.33 3.05
CA ALA A 58 8.78 -3.26 4.27
C ALA A 58 8.95 -1.82 4.77
N ASN A 59 9.18 -0.87 3.85
CA ASN A 59 9.25 0.56 4.17
C ASN A 59 7.90 1.06 4.69
N LEU A 60 6.79 0.68 4.04
CA LEU A 60 5.43 1.00 4.49
C LEU A 60 5.15 0.48 5.91
N LYS A 61 5.51 -0.78 6.21
CA LYS A 61 5.37 -1.36 7.55
C LYS A 61 6.18 -0.59 8.60
N THR A 62 7.39 -0.18 8.25
CA THR A 62 8.26 0.63 9.12
C THR A 62 7.62 1.98 9.44
N ALA A 63 7.09 2.67 8.42
CA ALA A 63 6.41 3.96 8.58
C ALA A 63 5.12 3.83 9.42
N LEU A 64 4.30 2.80 9.17
CA LEU A 64 3.10 2.50 9.97
C LEU A 64 3.46 2.25 11.44
N ALA A 65 4.49 1.43 11.70
CA ALA A 65 4.94 1.10 13.04
C ALA A 65 5.39 2.34 13.84
N ALA A 66 6.04 3.31 13.18
CA ALA A 66 6.40 4.58 13.81
C ALA A 66 5.18 5.41 14.26
N GLY A 67 4.05 5.27 13.56
CA GLY A 67 2.75 5.83 13.95
C GLY A 67 1.96 4.97 14.96
N GLY A 68 2.49 3.82 15.37
CA GLY A 68 1.78 2.86 16.22
C GLY A 68 0.68 2.10 15.49
N ALA A 69 0.80 1.91 14.18
CA ALA A 69 -0.13 1.19 13.33
C ALA A 69 0.54 -0.01 12.64
N THR A 70 -0.30 -0.89 12.10
CA THR A 70 0.08 -2.04 11.28
C THR A 70 -0.65 -2.01 9.94
N VAL A 71 -0.35 -2.94 9.04
CA VAL A 71 -1.08 -3.07 7.76
C VAL A 71 -2.58 -3.36 7.95
N GLN A 72 -2.99 -3.88 9.12
CA GLN A 72 -4.40 -4.14 9.44
C GLN A 72 -5.18 -2.85 9.76
N ASP A 73 -4.47 -1.77 10.10
CA ASP A 73 -5.06 -0.47 10.42
C ASP A 73 -5.20 0.42 9.17
N VAL A 74 -4.73 -0.04 8.01
CA VAL A 74 -4.79 0.70 6.76
C VAL A 74 -6.25 0.81 6.28
N VAL A 75 -6.65 2.02 5.93
CA VAL A 75 -8.01 2.37 5.50
C VAL A 75 -8.07 2.90 4.06
N MET A 76 -6.92 3.15 3.44
CA MET A 76 -6.77 3.44 2.02
C MET A 76 -5.33 3.13 1.58
N LEU A 77 -5.18 2.49 0.43
CA LEU A 77 -3.91 2.38 -0.28
C LEU A 77 -3.98 3.10 -1.63
N THR A 78 -2.90 3.77 -1.98
CA THR A 78 -2.66 4.23 -3.35
C THR A 78 -1.38 3.59 -3.84
N ILE A 79 -1.46 2.93 -4.99
CA ILE A 79 -0.37 2.20 -5.61
C ILE A 79 -0.13 2.83 -6.98
N LEU A 80 1.09 3.33 -7.18
CA LEU A 80 1.57 3.80 -8.48
C LEU A 80 2.50 2.74 -9.05
N LEU A 81 2.25 2.33 -10.30
CA LEU A 81 3.07 1.36 -11.02
C LEU A 81 3.57 2.00 -12.30
N VAL A 82 4.86 1.84 -12.61
CA VAL A 82 5.39 2.27 -13.90
C VAL A 82 4.74 1.46 -15.03
N GLU A 83 4.50 2.10 -16.17
CA GLU A 83 3.61 1.61 -17.24
C GLU A 83 3.88 0.17 -17.71
N ASP A 84 5.14 -0.26 -17.72
CA ASP A 84 5.57 -1.57 -18.20
C ASP A 84 5.63 -2.67 -17.12
N VAL A 85 5.24 -2.34 -15.88
CA VAL A 85 5.24 -3.33 -14.79
C VAL A 85 4.15 -4.37 -15.03
N ASP A 86 4.56 -5.64 -15.01
CA ASP A 86 3.67 -6.79 -14.99
C ASP A 86 3.03 -6.95 -13.61
N LEU A 87 1.70 -6.80 -13.55
CA LEU A 87 0.92 -6.97 -12.33
C LEU A 87 1.02 -8.38 -11.75
N ALA A 88 1.23 -9.40 -12.60
CA ALA A 88 1.38 -10.78 -12.15
C ALA A 88 2.66 -10.96 -11.30
N GLN A 89 3.68 -10.14 -11.52
CA GLN A 89 4.91 -10.13 -10.73
C GLN A 89 4.77 -9.30 -9.45
N ALA A 90 4.03 -8.19 -9.51
CA ALA A 90 3.86 -7.30 -8.35
C ALA A 90 2.86 -7.86 -7.31
N TYR A 91 1.77 -8.45 -7.76
CA TYR A 91 0.63 -8.78 -6.90
C TYR A 91 0.94 -9.80 -5.79
N PRO A 92 1.66 -10.91 -6.02
CA PRO A 92 1.92 -11.90 -4.98
C PRO A 92 2.68 -11.32 -3.77
N ALA A 93 3.71 -10.51 -4.02
CA ALA A 93 4.49 -9.86 -2.98
C ALA A 93 3.66 -8.85 -2.19
N ALA A 94 2.85 -8.03 -2.88
CA ALA A 94 1.96 -7.07 -2.24
C ALA A 94 0.88 -7.77 -1.38
N ALA A 95 0.24 -8.81 -1.92
CA ALA A 95 -0.81 -9.57 -1.24
C ALA A 95 -0.28 -10.27 0.03
N ALA A 96 0.89 -10.91 -0.07
CA ALA A 96 1.55 -11.52 1.09
C ALA A 96 1.86 -10.45 2.17
N ALA A 97 2.34 -9.28 1.76
CA ALA A 97 2.69 -8.23 2.69
C ALA A 97 1.49 -7.59 3.40
N LEU A 98 0.32 -7.56 2.77
CA LEU A 98 -0.93 -7.07 3.35
C LEU A 98 -1.54 -8.04 4.38
N ALA A 99 -1.08 -9.29 4.45
CA ALA A 99 -1.49 -10.27 5.46
C ALA A 99 -3.03 -10.38 5.60
N GLY A 100 -3.74 -10.42 4.48
CA GLY A 100 -5.21 -10.50 4.43
C GLY A 100 -5.96 -9.19 4.65
N ALA A 101 -5.27 -8.07 4.89
CA ALA A 101 -5.88 -6.75 4.90
C ALA A 101 -6.45 -6.43 3.52
N THR A 102 -7.66 -5.87 3.47
CA THR A 102 -8.39 -5.56 2.23
C THR A 102 -8.92 -4.13 2.24
N PRO A 103 -8.07 -3.11 2.46
CA PRO A 103 -8.52 -1.72 2.44
C PRO A 103 -9.07 -1.36 1.06
N PRO A 104 -9.77 -0.24 0.92
CA PRO A 104 -9.90 0.45 -0.36
C PRO A 104 -8.52 0.67 -1.00
N VAL A 105 -8.45 0.44 -2.31
CA VAL A 105 -7.21 0.57 -3.08
C VAL A 105 -7.49 1.37 -4.35
N THR A 106 -6.59 2.30 -4.65
CA THR A 106 -6.46 2.90 -5.98
C THR A 106 -5.14 2.45 -6.59
N VAL A 107 -5.17 1.98 -7.84
CA VAL A 107 -3.97 1.61 -8.60
C VAL A 107 -3.91 2.45 -9.86
N GLN A 108 -2.75 3.07 -10.15
CA GLN A 108 -2.53 3.86 -11.36
C GLN A 108 -1.27 3.38 -12.09
N ARG A 109 -1.34 3.34 -13.42
CA ARG A 109 -0.15 3.27 -14.26
C ARG A 109 0.38 4.67 -14.51
N VAL A 110 1.67 4.88 -14.30
CA VAL A 110 2.34 6.17 -14.47
C VAL A 110 3.56 6.03 -15.38
N ALA A 111 3.96 7.13 -16.04
CA ALA A 111 5.14 7.13 -16.91
C ALA A 111 6.47 6.96 -16.14
N GLY A 112 6.48 7.28 -14.85
CA GLY A 112 7.66 7.18 -14.00
C GLY A 112 7.40 7.69 -12.58
N LEU A 113 8.36 7.45 -11.70
CA LEU A 113 8.34 7.87 -10.30
C LEU A 113 9.48 8.84 -10.02
N ALA A 114 9.40 9.56 -8.90
CA ALA A 114 10.42 10.55 -8.53
C ALA A 114 11.80 9.92 -8.27
N MET A 115 11.84 8.71 -7.72
CA MET A 115 13.08 7.93 -7.57
C MET A 115 13.43 7.24 -8.90
N PRO A 116 14.55 7.57 -9.56
CA PRO A 116 14.94 6.92 -10.80
C PRO A 116 15.08 5.41 -10.63
N GLY A 117 14.48 4.64 -11.54
CA GLY A 117 14.49 3.18 -11.52
C GLY A 117 13.46 2.53 -10.59
N ALA A 118 12.75 3.30 -9.76
CA ALA A 118 11.63 2.76 -9.00
C ALA A 118 10.49 2.35 -9.94
N LEU A 119 9.97 1.14 -9.72
CA LEU A 119 8.90 0.53 -10.51
C LEU A 119 7.53 0.65 -9.82
N VAL A 120 7.55 0.84 -8.51
CA VAL A 120 6.36 0.89 -7.66
C VAL A 120 6.54 1.91 -6.54
N GLU A 121 5.45 2.63 -6.23
CA GLU A 121 5.34 3.47 -5.04
C GLU A 121 3.99 3.23 -4.36
N VAL A 122 3.99 3.14 -3.03
CA VAL A 122 2.78 2.92 -2.23
C VAL A 122 2.67 3.97 -1.13
N SER A 123 1.54 4.67 -1.09
CA SER A 123 1.15 5.50 0.05
C SER A 123 -0.07 4.92 0.76
N ALA A 124 -0.25 5.27 2.02
CA ALA A 124 -1.35 4.75 2.82
C ALA A 124 -1.97 5.80 3.74
N ILE A 125 -3.24 5.61 4.03
CA ILE A 125 -3.90 6.20 5.19
C ILE A 125 -4.25 5.06 6.14
N ALA A 126 -3.93 5.20 7.42
CA ALA A 126 -4.30 4.26 8.47
C ALA A 126 -5.11 4.95 9.58
N ALA A 127 -5.85 4.17 10.36
CA ALA A 127 -6.61 4.69 11.50
C ALA A 127 -6.58 3.72 12.68
N VAL A 128 -6.18 4.22 13.84
CA VAL A 128 -6.12 3.46 15.10
C VAL A 128 -7.08 4.06 16.12
N ALA A 129 -7.94 3.24 16.72
CA ALA A 129 -8.76 3.64 17.87
C ALA A 129 -8.06 3.10 19.13
N ARG A 130 -7.75 3.99 20.07
CA ARG A 130 -7.21 3.63 21.39
C ARG A 130 -8.32 3.61 22.42
#